data_AF-A0A7C4LX72-F1
#
_entry.id   AF-A0A7C4LX72-F1
#
_cell.length_a   1.000
_cell.length_b   1.000
_cell.length_c   1.000
_cell.angle_alpha   90.00
_cell.angle_beta   90.00
_cell.angle_gamma   90.00
#
_symmetry.space_group_name_H-M   'P 1'
#
loop_
_entity.id
_entity.type
_entity.pdbx_description
1 polymer ?
#
loop_
_entity_poly.entity_id
_entity_poly.type
_entity_poly.pdbx_seq_one_letter_code
_entity_poly.pdbx_strand_id
1 'polypeptide(L)'
;MRAKAMPVFMLIAWAAIFAGSAESQQTAPPTHFARLIPSPEPGWPQWRGPRRDGISTETNLLSTWPEGGPHLLWKAEGLGYGYAAPIIVRDRIFLAGDAGPDLVVHALDLEGKAVWKATNGASWNGPYPGARAACAYADGSILHLNAHGRLACLDASTGRERWHVNILERFGGRNITWALSECLLVDGPRVMVTAGGERALMAALDLKNGRTLWTTPALLEAKMPGDSNPGEAATERAGYSSPVLFEMAGRRHLVNLSQTHGFGVDADTGKLLWSQPLPTRYKVLACTPAVYQDSVFLTGPDGRNIGLYRITAIGEDVSVAPRWPAKLDTCHGGVIVMGERLYGSWYRGRKGWACLDANTGEVIYQTSELTKGSALWADGRLYVLTEDGVMALVKPGPDAFEIVSRFPFAPKHKNDVWAHPVLLNGRLYLRQHQALFCYEVGKK
;
A
#
# COMPACT_ATOMS: atom_id res chain seq x y z
N MET A 1 -99.19 3.68 21.42
CA MET A 1 -98.86 2.33 20.93
C MET A 1 -97.67 2.45 19.99
N ARG A 2 -96.53 1.86 20.36
CA ARG A 2 -95.24 2.02 19.67
C ARG A 2 -95.06 0.91 18.64
N ALA A 3 -94.92 1.29 17.37
CA ALA A 3 -94.12 0.60 16.36
C ALA A 3 -93.96 1.57 15.18
N LYS A 4 -92.80 2.22 15.06
CA LYS A 4 -92.45 3.06 13.91
C LYS A 4 -91.39 2.34 13.09
N ALA A 5 -91.72 2.12 11.83
CA ALA A 5 -90.85 1.56 10.80
C ALA A 5 -89.67 2.50 10.49
N MET A 6 -88.51 1.91 10.18
CA MET A 6 -87.33 2.60 9.68
C MET A 6 -86.81 1.82 8.46
N PRO A 7 -86.46 2.48 7.35
CA PRO A 7 -86.07 1.80 6.11
C PRO A 7 -84.60 1.38 6.13
N VAL A 8 -84.35 0.23 5.51
CA VAL A 8 -83.04 -0.40 5.32
C VAL A 8 -82.28 0.31 4.20
N PHE A 9 -81.09 0.85 4.50
CA PHE A 9 -80.14 1.36 3.51
C PHE A 9 -79.17 0.26 3.08
N MET A 10 -79.11 -0.01 1.78
CA MET A 10 -78.09 -0.84 1.14
C MET A 10 -76.75 -0.08 1.10
N LEU A 11 -75.72 -0.65 1.74
CA LEU A 11 -74.33 -0.19 1.65
C LEU A 11 -73.61 -0.94 0.51
N ILE A 12 -73.15 -0.20 -0.50
CA ILE A 12 -72.28 -0.69 -1.57
C ILE A 12 -70.84 -0.63 -1.07
N ALA A 13 -70.18 -1.79 -0.96
CA ALA A 13 -68.77 -1.89 -0.61
C ALA A 13 -67.89 -1.71 -1.87
N TRP A 14 -66.98 -0.73 -1.84
CA TRP A 14 -65.92 -0.55 -2.83
C TRP A 14 -64.69 -1.37 -2.42
N ALA A 15 -64.25 -2.27 -3.30
CA ALA A 15 -62.99 -2.98 -3.17
C ALA A 15 -61.84 -2.09 -3.68
N ALA A 16 -60.90 -1.75 -2.80
CA ALA A 16 -59.68 -1.03 -3.17
C ALA A 16 -58.59 -2.03 -3.58
N ILE A 17 -58.11 -1.92 -4.82
CA ILE A 17 -56.96 -2.66 -5.34
C ILE A 17 -55.70 -1.89 -4.92
N PHE A 18 -54.93 -2.45 -3.98
CA PHE A 18 -53.59 -1.95 -3.66
C PHE A 18 -52.59 -2.51 -4.69
N ALA A 19 -52.15 -1.67 -5.62
CA ALA A 19 -50.97 -1.92 -6.44
C ALA A 19 -49.72 -1.56 -5.61
N GLY A 20 -49.01 -2.58 -5.13
CA GLY A 20 -47.69 -2.39 -4.51
C GLY A 20 -46.67 -1.99 -5.56
N SER A 21 -46.16 -0.76 -5.49
CA SER A 21 -44.99 -0.33 -6.26
C SER A 21 -43.74 -0.93 -5.62
N ALA A 22 -43.12 -1.89 -6.31
CA ALA A 22 -41.76 -2.30 -6.00
C ALA A 22 -40.82 -1.13 -6.33
N GLU A 23 -40.25 -0.51 -5.30
CA GLU A 23 -39.14 0.43 -5.47
C GLU A 23 -37.94 -0.36 -6.00
N SER A 24 -37.67 -0.21 -7.30
CA SER A 24 -36.42 -0.62 -7.90
C SER A 24 -35.29 0.20 -7.26
N GLN A 25 -34.39 -0.46 -6.53
CA GLN A 25 -33.11 0.13 -6.17
C GLN A 25 -32.37 0.49 -7.46
N GLN A 26 -32.43 1.76 -7.83
CA GLN A 26 -31.73 2.29 -8.99
C GLN A 26 -30.26 2.39 -8.61
N THR A 27 -29.49 1.36 -8.97
CA THR A 27 -28.04 1.40 -8.84
C THR A 27 -27.51 2.52 -9.72
N ALA A 28 -26.69 3.41 -9.14
CA ALA A 28 -25.98 4.43 -9.90
C ALA A 28 -25.22 3.77 -11.07
N PRO A 29 -25.13 4.42 -12.25
CA PRO A 29 -24.35 3.88 -13.35
C PRO A 29 -22.91 3.61 -12.87
N PRO A 30 -22.30 2.49 -13.27
CA PRO A 30 -20.98 2.10 -12.80
C PRO A 30 -19.98 3.24 -13.04
N THR A 31 -19.32 3.68 -11.97
CA THR A 31 -18.26 4.69 -12.09
C THR A 31 -17.11 4.11 -12.91
N HIS A 32 -16.79 4.77 -14.02
CA HIS A 32 -15.63 4.38 -14.85
C HIS A 32 -14.30 4.71 -14.17
N PHE A 33 -14.29 5.58 -13.16
CA PHE A 33 -13.09 5.90 -12.38
C PHE A 33 -12.93 4.91 -11.22
N ALA A 34 -11.68 4.55 -10.96
CA ALA A 34 -11.29 3.72 -9.85
C ALA A 34 -11.44 4.46 -8.52
N ARG A 35 -12.00 3.76 -7.53
CA ARG A 35 -12.14 4.21 -6.15
C ARG A 35 -11.36 3.27 -5.24
N LEU A 36 -10.28 3.77 -4.63
CA LEU A 36 -9.51 3.00 -3.64
C LEU A 36 -10.43 2.51 -2.51
N ILE A 37 -10.30 1.24 -2.14
CA ILE A 37 -11.04 0.66 -1.02
C ILE A 37 -10.16 0.80 0.24
N PRO A 38 -10.55 1.64 1.22
CA PRO A 38 -9.79 1.76 2.45
C PRO A 38 -9.95 0.52 3.34
N SER A 39 -8.94 0.24 4.16
CA SER A 39 -9.13 -0.59 5.36
C SER A 39 -10.21 0.05 6.24
N PRO A 40 -11.14 -0.75 6.80
CA PRO A 40 -12.16 -0.26 7.73
C PRO A 40 -11.59 0.03 9.13
N GLU A 41 -10.33 -0.32 9.39
CA GLU A 41 -9.70 -0.21 10.69
C GLU A 41 -9.28 1.23 11.02
N PRO A 42 -9.33 1.64 12.29
CA PRO A 42 -9.04 3.03 12.66
C PRO A 42 -7.54 3.35 12.58
N GLY A 43 -7.23 4.63 12.42
CA GLY A 43 -5.86 5.15 12.46
C GLY A 43 -5.09 4.89 11.17
N TRP A 44 -3.89 4.30 11.30
CA TRP A 44 -2.98 3.96 10.21
C TRP A 44 -2.71 2.44 10.22
N PRO A 45 -3.69 1.62 9.80
CA PRO A 45 -3.70 0.18 10.08
C PRO A 45 -2.79 -0.65 9.18
N GLN A 46 -2.26 -0.07 8.10
CA GLN A 46 -1.49 -0.77 7.11
C GLN A 46 -0.49 0.13 6.39
N TRP A 47 0.33 -0.47 5.53
CA TRP A 47 1.27 0.19 4.65
C TRP A 47 0.67 1.41 3.96
N ARG A 48 1.33 2.57 4.08
CA ARG A 48 0.92 3.84 3.45
C ARG A 48 -0.52 4.28 3.78
N GLY A 49 -1.05 3.85 4.93
CA GLY A 49 -2.32 4.31 5.47
C GLY A 49 -3.53 3.53 4.98
N PRO A 50 -4.76 3.94 5.36
CA PRO A 50 -5.97 3.16 5.12
C PRO A 50 -6.19 2.78 3.66
N ARG A 51 -5.83 3.65 2.71
CA ARG A 51 -5.98 3.42 1.26
C ARG A 51 -4.68 3.00 0.55
N ARG A 52 -3.56 2.90 1.28
CA ARG A 52 -2.22 2.56 0.76
C ARG A 52 -1.66 3.57 -0.26
N ASP A 53 -2.26 4.75 -0.34
CA ASP A 53 -1.89 5.85 -1.25
C ASP A 53 -0.82 6.78 -0.65
N GLY A 54 -0.56 6.70 0.65
CA GLY A 54 0.36 7.57 1.36
C GLY A 54 -0.23 8.95 1.67
N ILE A 55 -1.56 9.04 1.81
CA ILE A 55 -2.26 10.31 2.08
C ILE A 55 -2.90 10.26 3.47
N SER A 56 -2.43 11.13 4.38
CA SER A 56 -3.15 11.48 5.61
C SER A 56 -4.17 12.59 5.32
N THR A 57 -5.38 12.44 5.86
CA THR A 57 -6.45 13.44 5.75
C THR A 57 -6.40 14.49 6.86
N GLU A 58 -5.38 14.44 7.71
CA GLU A 58 -5.25 15.41 8.80
C GLU A 58 -4.99 16.83 8.29
N THR A 59 -5.56 17.77 9.03
CA THR A 59 -5.47 19.21 8.82
C THR A 59 -4.93 19.86 10.09
N ASN A 60 -4.73 21.18 10.06
CA ASN A 60 -4.21 21.93 11.21
C ASN A 60 -2.81 21.46 11.64
N LEU A 61 -1.96 21.14 10.66
CA LEU A 61 -0.58 20.75 10.88
C LEU A 61 0.34 21.98 10.80
N LEU A 62 1.51 21.88 11.43
CA LEU A 62 2.57 22.89 11.34
C LEU A 62 2.92 23.13 9.88
N SER A 63 2.88 24.40 9.47
CA SER A 63 3.18 24.81 8.09
C SER A 63 4.67 25.00 7.84
N THR A 64 5.48 25.07 8.89
CA THR A 64 6.95 25.16 8.88
C THR A 64 7.49 24.53 10.16
N TRP A 65 8.72 24.05 10.12
CA TRP A 65 9.45 23.56 11.29
C TRP A 65 10.65 24.47 11.64
N PRO A 66 11.09 24.48 12.91
CA PRO A 66 12.40 25.01 13.29
C PRO A 66 13.55 24.29 12.56
N GLU A 67 14.75 24.89 12.56
CA GLU A 67 15.96 24.31 11.94
C GLU A 67 16.31 22.91 12.50
N GLY A 68 16.10 22.71 13.81
CA GLY A 68 16.28 21.41 14.48
C GLY A 68 15.15 20.41 14.26
N GLY A 69 14.11 20.78 13.49
CA GLY A 69 12.90 20.02 13.30
C GLY A 69 11.79 20.34 14.31
N PRO A 70 10.61 19.71 14.16
CA PRO A 70 9.51 19.80 15.12
C PRO A 70 9.91 19.26 16.50
N HIS A 71 9.10 19.54 17.53
CA HIS A 71 9.39 19.07 18.89
C HIS A 71 9.38 17.53 18.95
N LEU A 72 10.51 16.94 19.35
CA LEU A 72 10.61 15.49 19.59
C LEU A 72 9.89 15.14 20.90
N LEU A 73 8.81 14.37 20.80
CA LEU A 73 8.04 13.90 21.95
C LEU A 73 8.75 12.75 22.66
N TRP A 74 9.22 11.77 21.88
CA TRP A 74 9.93 10.61 22.41
C TRP A 74 10.73 9.88 21.33
N LYS A 75 11.68 9.05 21.80
CA LYS A 75 12.46 8.12 21.00
C LYS A 75 12.41 6.74 21.67
N ALA A 76 12.02 5.72 20.92
CA ALA A 76 12.09 4.32 21.32
C ALA A 76 13.26 3.64 20.60
N GLU A 77 14.06 2.88 21.34
CA GLU A 77 15.25 2.16 20.83
C GLU A 77 15.14 0.66 21.10
N GLY A 78 16.03 -0.13 20.51
CA GLY A 78 16.03 -1.59 20.67
C GLY A 78 14.90 -2.28 19.90
N LEU A 79 14.41 -1.66 18.82
CA LEU A 79 13.30 -2.15 18.00
C LEU A 79 13.74 -3.02 16.81
N GLY A 80 15.00 -3.50 16.84
CA GLY A 80 15.59 -4.31 15.78
C GLY A 80 15.92 -3.54 14.50
N TYR A 81 16.94 -3.99 13.78
CA TYR A 81 17.40 -3.35 12.55
C TYR A 81 16.37 -3.52 11.43
N GLY A 82 16.10 -2.47 10.65
CA GLY A 82 15.12 -2.57 9.58
C GLY A 82 14.57 -1.26 9.05
N TYR A 83 13.70 -1.41 8.06
CA TYR A 83 13.10 -0.37 7.24
C TYR A 83 11.57 -0.42 7.28
N ALA A 84 10.96 -1.34 8.03
CA ALA A 84 9.51 -1.44 8.11
C ALA A 84 8.91 -0.15 8.71
N ALA A 85 7.89 0.40 8.06
CA ALA A 85 7.13 1.52 8.59
C ALA A 85 6.28 1.05 9.80
N PRO A 86 6.06 1.90 10.82
CA PRO A 86 5.12 1.58 11.87
C PRO A 86 3.69 1.54 11.31
N ILE A 87 2.81 0.77 11.94
CA ILE A 87 1.37 0.96 11.85
C ILE A 87 0.85 1.38 13.22
N ILE A 88 -0.22 2.17 13.23
CA ILE A 88 -0.76 2.75 14.47
C ILE A 88 -2.27 2.53 14.46
N VAL A 89 -2.76 1.75 15.41
CA VAL A 89 -4.17 1.40 15.49
C VAL A 89 -4.60 1.54 16.93
N ARG A 90 -5.66 2.32 17.14
CA ARG A 90 -6.19 2.65 18.48
C ARG A 90 -5.08 3.23 19.37
N ASP A 91 -4.66 2.48 20.37
CA ASP A 91 -3.71 2.85 21.43
C ASP A 91 -2.38 2.09 21.31
N ARG A 92 -2.06 1.54 20.13
CA ARG A 92 -0.85 0.75 19.90
C ARG A 92 -0.12 1.13 18.62
N ILE A 93 1.20 1.01 18.68
CA ILE A 93 2.11 1.10 17.55
C ILE A 93 2.69 -0.30 17.32
N PHE A 94 2.69 -0.78 16.08
CA PHE A 94 3.30 -2.06 15.72
C PHE A 94 4.44 -1.87 14.73
N LEU A 95 5.56 -2.55 14.97
CA LEU A 95 6.79 -2.39 14.19
C LEU A 95 7.60 -3.69 14.15
N ALA A 96 8.14 -4.06 12.98
CA ALA A 96 9.00 -5.23 12.84
C ALA A 96 10.48 -4.85 12.73
N GLY A 97 11.40 -5.60 13.35
CA GLY A 97 12.84 -5.37 13.26
C GLY A 97 13.66 -6.64 13.50
N ASP A 98 14.84 -6.71 12.89
CA ASP A 98 15.77 -7.82 13.07
C ASP A 98 16.57 -7.62 14.37
N ALA A 99 16.40 -8.52 15.33
CA ALA A 99 17.04 -8.51 16.64
C ALA A 99 17.95 -9.75 16.78
N GLY A 100 19.22 -9.60 16.37
CA GLY A 100 20.15 -10.72 16.32
C GLY A 100 19.71 -11.73 15.25
N PRO A 101 19.58 -13.04 15.58
CA PRO A 101 19.21 -14.06 14.61
C PRO A 101 17.72 -14.03 14.23
N ASP A 102 16.89 -13.30 14.97
CA ASP A 102 15.43 -13.33 14.85
C ASP A 102 14.84 -12.03 14.33
N LEU A 103 13.83 -12.13 13.45
CA LEU A 103 12.93 -11.02 13.17
C LEU A 103 11.86 -10.96 14.27
N VAL A 104 11.67 -9.78 14.84
CA VAL A 104 10.75 -9.53 15.96
C VAL A 104 9.71 -8.49 15.57
N VAL A 105 8.44 -8.77 15.86
CA VAL A 105 7.33 -7.79 15.82
C VAL A 105 7.16 -7.22 17.23
N HIS A 106 7.22 -5.91 17.35
CA HIS A 106 7.04 -5.14 18.57
C HIS A 106 5.65 -4.50 18.59
N ALA A 107 5.02 -4.48 19.77
CA ALA A 107 3.93 -3.57 20.08
C ALA A 107 4.38 -2.57 21.15
N LEU A 108 4.11 -1.30 20.90
CA LEU A 108 4.37 -0.19 21.82
C LEU A 108 3.07 0.52 22.16
N ASP A 109 3.03 1.22 23.29
CA ASP A 109 2.02 2.25 23.54
C ASP A 109 2.31 3.53 22.71
N LEU A 110 1.43 4.53 22.82
CA LEU A 110 1.56 5.77 22.05
C LEU A 110 2.70 6.69 22.57
N GLU A 111 3.29 6.34 23.70
CA GLU A 111 4.43 6.97 24.36
C GLU A 111 5.74 6.25 24.04
N GLY A 112 5.70 5.23 23.17
CA GLY A 112 6.86 4.49 22.70
C GLY A 112 7.39 3.42 23.66
N LYS A 113 6.67 3.10 24.75
CA LYS A 113 7.06 2.02 25.66
C LYS A 113 6.62 0.66 25.14
N ALA A 114 7.49 -0.33 25.32
CA ALA A 114 7.21 -1.69 24.94
C ALA A 114 6.03 -2.28 25.73
N VAL A 115 5.10 -2.90 25.00
CA VAL A 115 3.96 -3.65 25.55
C VAL A 115 4.22 -5.15 25.42
N TRP A 116 4.50 -5.61 24.20
CA TRP A 116 4.88 -6.99 23.92
C TRP A 116 5.82 -7.07 22.71
N LYS A 117 6.50 -8.22 22.57
CA LYS A 117 7.25 -8.56 21.36
C LYS A 117 7.05 -10.04 21.01
N ALA A 118 7.07 -10.36 19.73
CA ALA A 118 6.89 -11.72 19.22
C ALA A 118 7.86 -12.01 18.07
N THR A 119 8.48 -13.19 18.08
CA THR A 119 9.39 -13.62 17.00
C THR A 119 8.59 -14.12 15.80
N ASN A 120 8.97 -13.68 14.60
CA ASN A 120 8.41 -14.16 13.33
C ASN A 120 9.51 -14.71 12.41
N GLY A 121 10.23 -15.71 12.91
CA GLY A 121 11.29 -16.42 12.19
C GLY A 121 12.62 -15.67 12.15
N ALA A 122 13.52 -16.13 11.27
CA ALA A 122 14.89 -15.64 11.20
C ALA A 122 15.00 -14.23 10.59
N SER A 123 16.00 -13.48 11.04
CA SER A 123 16.48 -12.23 10.42
C SER A 123 16.99 -12.45 8.99
N TRP A 124 17.09 -11.37 8.22
CA TRP A 124 17.75 -11.39 6.92
C TRP A 124 19.22 -10.97 7.03
N ASN A 125 20.14 -11.91 6.78
CA ASN A 125 21.58 -11.67 6.84
C ASN A 125 22.22 -11.44 5.45
N GLY A 126 21.44 -11.44 4.38
CA GLY A 126 21.91 -11.13 3.04
C GLY A 126 22.10 -9.62 2.81
N PRO A 127 22.28 -9.18 1.56
CA PRO A 127 22.47 -7.76 1.26
C PRO A 127 21.29 -6.91 1.74
N TYR A 128 21.60 -5.73 2.26
CA TYR A 128 20.67 -4.81 2.92
C TYR A 128 19.93 -5.45 4.13
N PRO A 129 20.63 -5.93 5.17
CA PRO A 129 20.01 -6.60 6.32
C PRO A 129 18.90 -5.75 6.98
N GLY A 130 17.93 -6.40 7.62
CA GLY A 130 16.84 -5.74 8.35
C GLY A 130 15.42 -6.10 7.89
N ALA A 131 14.46 -6.03 8.81
CA ALA A 131 13.05 -6.23 8.54
C ALA A 131 12.50 -5.13 7.62
N ARG A 132 11.74 -5.48 6.59
CA ARG A 132 11.31 -4.54 5.53
C ARG A 132 9.81 -4.31 5.47
N ALA A 133 9.01 -5.35 5.63
CA ALA A 133 7.56 -5.27 5.51
C ALA A 133 6.94 -4.59 6.73
N ALA A 134 6.03 -3.64 6.50
CA ALA A 134 5.15 -3.15 7.56
C ALA A 134 4.16 -4.24 7.97
N CYS A 135 3.70 -4.17 9.22
CA CYS A 135 2.58 -4.99 9.68
C CYS A 135 1.27 -4.56 9.00
N ALA A 136 0.24 -5.40 9.08
CA ALA A 136 -1.14 -5.04 8.79
C ALA A 136 -2.03 -5.42 9.99
N TYR A 137 -2.95 -4.55 10.36
CA TYR A 137 -3.96 -4.84 11.38
C TYR A 137 -5.30 -5.20 10.73
N ALA A 138 -5.95 -6.24 11.23
CA ALA A 138 -7.33 -6.57 10.89
C ALA A 138 -7.98 -7.43 11.98
N ASP A 139 -9.18 -7.07 12.44
CA ASP A 139 -10.01 -7.87 13.36
C ASP A 139 -9.22 -8.41 14.58
N GLY A 140 -8.56 -7.49 15.30
CA GLY A 140 -7.75 -7.83 16.48
C GLY A 140 -6.50 -8.67 16.19
N SER A 141 -6.08 -8.74 14.93
CA SER A 141 -4.89 -9.48 14.50
C SER A 141 -3.82 -8.55 13.94
N ILE A 142 -2.55 -8.89 14.18
CA ILE A 142 -1.39 -8.33 13.51
C ILE A 142 -0.83 -9.37 12.55
N LEU A 143 -0.75 -9.00 11.28
CA LEU A 143 -0.16 -9.84 10.24
C LEU A 143 1.17 -9.26 9.80
N HIS A 144 2.15 -10.14 9.61
CA HIS A 144 3.46 -9.73 9.14
C HIS A 144 4.13 -10.83 8.30
N LEU A 145 4.70 -10.45 7.16
CA LEU A 145 5.47 -11.30 6.26
C LEU A 145 6.97 -11.05 6.48
N ASN A 146 7.71 -12.08 6.85
CA ASN A 146 9.16 -11.96 6.99
C ASN A 146 9.89 -12.11 5.63
N ALA A 147 11.21 -11.84 5.67
CA ALA A 147 12.12 -11.94 4.54
C ALA A 147 12.17 -13.32 3.84
N HIS A 148 11.71 -14.37 4.52
CA HIS A 148 11.83 -15.78 4.11
C HIS A 148 10.48 -16.40 3.71
N GLY A 149 9.42 -15.60 3.61
CA GLY A 149 8.09 -16.08 3.21
C GLY A 149 7.20 -16.53 4.37
N ARG A 150 7.65 -16.44 5.62
CA ARG A 150 6.80 -16.72 6.78
C ARG A 150 5.84 -15.55 7.02
N LEU A 151 4.57 -15.80 6.73
CA LEU A 151 3.44 -15.00 7.15
C LEU A 151 2.98 -15.51 8.52
N ALA A 152 2.99 -14.65 9.52
CA ALA A 152 2.38 -14.93 10.83
C ALA A 152 1.16 -14.02 11.06
N CYS A 153 0.16 -14.57 11.74
CA CYS A 153 -0.96 -13.86 12.32
C CYS A 153 -0.85 -13.94 13.84
N LEU A 154 -0.76 -12.78 14.48
CA LEU A 154 -0.58 -12.62 15.91
C LEU A 154 -1.84 -11.99 16.50
N ASP A 155 -2.19 -12.36 17.71
CA ASP A 155 -3.16 -11.62 18.50
C ASP A 155 -2.62 -10.21 18.80
N ALA A 156 -3.34 -9.16 18.41
CA ALA A 156 -2.85 -7.79 18.51
C ALA A 156 -2.65 -7.32 19.97
N SER A 157 -3.38 -7.91 20.92
CA SER A 157 -3.32 -7.51 22.32
C SER A 157 -2.17 -8.16 23.08
N THR A 158 -1.80 -9.39 22.71
CA THR A 158 -0.84 -10.22 23.46
C THR A 158 0.41 -10.60 22.67
N GLY A 159 0.40 -10.46 21.35
CA GLY A 159 1.47 -10.93 20.46
C GLY A 159 1.51 -12.45 20.28
N ARG A 160 0.56 -13.21 20.86
CA ARG A 160 0.52 -14.66 20.73
C ARG A 160 0.21 -15.05 19.29
N GLU A 161 1.00 -15.96 18.73
CA GLU A 161 0.75 -16.48 17.39
C GLU A 161 -0.57 -17.26 17.35
N ARG A 162 -1.44 -16.88 16.41
CA ARG A 162 -2.70 -17.57 16.10
C ARG A 162 -2.47 -18.65 15.04
N TRP A 163 -1.74 -18.30 14.00
CA TRP A 163 -1.32 -19.22 12.94
C TRP A 163 -0.15 -18.63 12.15
N HIS A 164 0.51 -19.49 11.37
CA HIS A 164 1.51 -19.08 10.40
C HIS A 164 1.48 -19.96 9.15
N VAL A 165 2.10 -19.47 8.08
CA VAL A 165 2.32 -20.19 6.82
C VAL A 165 3.60 -19.68 6.17
N ASN A 166 4.36 -20.58 5.55
CA ASN A 166 5.38 -20.20 4.59
C ASN A 166 4.77 -20.13 3.17
N ILE A 167 4.65 -18.92 2.61
CA ILE A 167 4.02 -18.71 1.29
C ILE A 167 4.88 -19.25 0.15
N LEU A 168 6.21 -19.23 0.29
CA LEU A 168 7.12 -19.74 -0.74
C LEU A 168 6.99 -21.27 -0.81
N GLU A 169 7.06 -21.94 0.34
CA GLU A 169 6.87 -23.39 0.43
C GLU A 169 5.47 -23.82 0.00
N ARG A 170 4.42 -23.06 0.35
CA ARG A 170 3.03 -23.42 0.00
C ARG A 170 2.74 -23.26 -1.48
N PHE A 171 3.25 -22.22 -2.12
CA PHE A 171 2.92 -21.87 -3.49
C PHE A 171 4.02 -22.17 -4.50
N GLY A 172 5.12 -22.81 -4.05
CA GLY A 172 6.25 -23.14 -4.94
C GLY A 172 7.02 -21.90 -5.39
N GLY A 173 7.05 -20.87 -4.54
CA GLY A 173 7.85 -19.66 -4.75
C GLY A 173 9.30 -19.89 -4.34
N ARG A 174 10.17 -19.00 -4.81
CA ARG A 174 11.58 -18.96 -4.41
C ARG A 174 11.91 -17.57 -3.89
N ASN A 175 12.80 -17.51 -2.91
CA ASN A 175 13.22 -16.21 -2.39
C ASN A 175 13.97 -15.41 -3.47
N ILE A 176 13.93 -14.09 -3.34
CA ILE A 176 14.48 -13.13 -4.29
C ILE A 176 15.76 -12.49 -3.75
N THR A 177 16.54 -11.85 -4.62
CA THR A 177 17.92 -11.38 -4.37
C THR A 177 18.11 -10.60 -3.07
N TRP A 178 17.11 -9.82 -2.68
CA TRP A 178 17.12 -8.92 -1.51
C TRP A 178 15.99 -9.21 -0.52
N ALA A 179 15.52 -10.46 -0.49
CA ALA A 179 14.40 -10.94 0.31
C ALA A 179 13.03 -10.33 0.00
N LEU A 180 11.98 -10.97 0.51
CA LEU A 180 10.61 -10.44 0.42
C LEU A 180 10.46 -9.16 1.24
N SER A 181 9.63 -8.24 0.73
CA SER A 181 9.32 -6.96 1.38
C SER A 181 7.85 -6.53 1.21
N GLU A 182 7.00 -7.41 0.68
CA GLU A 182 5.58 -7.12 0.51
C GLU A 182 4.93 -6.82 1.86
N CYS A 183 4.31 -5.65 1.95
CA CYS A 183 3.41 -5.32 3.04
C CYS A 183 2.02 -5.86 2.71
N LEU A 184 1.48 -6.71 3.57
CA LEU A 184 0.26 -7.47 3.32
C LEU A 184 -0.95 -6.56 3.17
N LEU A 185 -1.90 -6.95 2.32
CA LEU A 185 -3.21 -6.33 2.21
C LEU A 185 -4.25 -7.26 2.80
N VAL A 186 -5.12 -6.71 3.66
CA VAL A 186 -6.27 -7.44 4.20
C VAL A 186 -7.54 -6.82 3.68
N ASP A 187 -8.43 -7.69 3.19
CA ASP A 187 -9.75 -7.35 2.69
C ASP A 187 -10.80 -8.29 3.27
N GLY A 188 -11.53 -7.81 4.28
CA GLY A 188 -12.47 -8.64 5.03
C GLY A 188 -11.78 -9.91 5.56
N PRO A 189 -12.24 -11.12 5.18
CA PRO A 189 -11.62 -12.36 5.62
C PRO A 189 -10.34 -12.74 4.85
N ARG A 190 -9.90 -11.94 3.87
CA ARG A 190 -8.83 -12.32 2.92
C ARG A 190 -7.53 -11.59 3.22
N VAL A 191 -6.45 -12.34 3.38
CA VAL A 191 -5.07 -11.85 3.46
C VAL A 191 -4.41 -12.13 2.11
N MET A 192 -4.07 -11.08 1.38
CA MET A 192 -3.47 -11.18 0.05
C MET A 192 -1.96 -11.38 0.16
N VAL A 193 -1.43 -12.37 -0.57
CA VAL A 193 0.01 -12.69 -0.61
C VAL A 193 0.49 -12.92 -2.04
N THR A 194 1.62 -12.31 -2.41
CA THR A 194 2.29 -12.58 -3.70
C THR A 194 3.49 -13.49 -3.50
N ALA A 195 3.32 -14.77 -3.79
CA ALA A 195 4.40 -15.75 -3.66
C ALA A 195 5.31 -15.80 -4.90
N GLY A 196 4.76 -15.49 -6.09
CA GLY A 196 5.46 -15.68 -7.37
C GLY A 196 6.00 -17.10 -7.48
N GLY A 197 5.10 -18.08 -7.43
CA GLY A 197 5.46 -19.49 -7.38
C GLY A 197 4.79 -20.33 -8.45
N GLU A 198 5.34 -21.53 -8.64
CA GLU A 198 4.91 -22.50 -9.65
C GLU A 198 3.45 -22.94 -9.47
N ARG A 199 2.92 -22.91 -8.24
CA ARG A 199 1.51 -23.23 -7.96
C ARG A 199 0.61 -22.00 -7.92
N ALA A 200 1.13 -20.83 -7.59
CA ALA A 200 0.36 -19.59 -7.59
C ALA A 200 1.26 -18.35 -7.68
N LEU A 201 0.89 -17.40 -8.53
CA LEU A 201 1.47 -16.05 -8.52
C LEU A 201 1.09 -15.32 -7.22
N MET A 202 -0.21 -15.32 -6.91
CA MET A 202 -0.82 -14.65 -5.78
C MET A 202 -1.90 -15.55 -5.18
N ALA A 203 -2.20 -15.38 -3.90
CA ALA A 203 -3.30 -16.07 -3.24
C ALA A 203 -3.99 -15.17 -2.22
N ALA A 204 -5.26 -15.47 -1.93
CA ALA A 204 -5.92 -15.03 -0.72
C ALA A 204 -5.91 -16.15 0.31
N LEU A 205 -5.57 -15.80 1.55
CA LEU A 205 -5.63 -16.68 2.70
C LEU A 205 -6.72 -16.22 3.66
N ASP A 206 -7.36 -17.14 4.35
CA ASP A 206 -8.36 -16.86 5.38
C ASP A 206 -7.68 -16.21 6.60
N LEU A 207 -8.16 -15.05 7.03
CA LEU A 207 -7.62 -14.29 8.16
C LEU A 207 -7.63 -15.10 9.48
N LYS A 208 -8.60 -16.00 9.67
CA LYS A 208 -8.79 -16.73 10.93
C LYS A 208 -7.83 -17.90 11.08
N ASN A 209 -7.46 -18.56 9.98
CA ASN A 209 -6.71 -19.82 10.05
C ASN A 209 -5.62 -19.99 8.98
N GLY A 210 -5.44 -19.00 8.09
CA GLY A 210 -4.42 -19.02 7.05
C GLY A 210 -4.69 -20.02 5.92
N ARG A 211 -5.86 -20.64 5.81
CA ARG A 211 -6.20 -21.55 4.70
C ARG A 211 -6.31 -20.78 3.39
N THR A 212 -5.89 -21.38 2.28
CA THR A 212 -6.04 -20.78 0.96
C THR A 212 -7.52 -20.70 0.57
N LEU A 213 -7.97 -19.50 0.19
CA LEU A 213 -9.34 -19.22 -0.29
C LEU A 213 -9.41 -19.25 -1.81
N TRP A 214 -8.44 -18.60 -2.47
CA TRP A 214 -8.27 -18.64 -3.91
C TRP A 214 -6.80 -18.46 -4.28
N THR A 215 -6.46 -18.81 -5.52
CA THR A 215 -5.13 -18.63 -6.11
C THR A 215 -5.22 -18.03 -7.51
N THR A 216 -4.29 -17.15 -7.84
CA THR A 216 -4.03 -16.72 -9.21
C THR A 216 -2.99 -17.64 -9.85
N PRO A 217 -3.20 -18.13 -11.09
CA PRO A 217 -2.24 -18.99 -11.79
C PRO A 217 -0.84 -18.37 -11.88
N ALA A 218 0.18 -19.22 -11.97
CA ALA A 218 1.55 -18.79 -12.18
C ALA A 218 1.71 -18.02 -13.51
N LEU A 219 2.64 -17.06 -13.52
CA LEU A 219 3.11 -16.39 -14.73
C LEU A 219 4.50 -16.90 -15.10
N LEU A 220 4.85 -16.74 -16.37
CA LEU A 220 6.23 -16.88 -16.82
C LEU A 220 6.93 -15.53 -16.67
N GLU A 221 8.22 -15.57 -16.36
CA GLU A 221 9.07 -14.39 -16.31
C GLU A 221 9.12 -13.70 -17.69
N ALA A 222 9.04 -12.37 -17.71
CA ALA A 222 9.16 -11.61 -18.94
C ALA A 222 10.61 -11.66 -19.45
N LYS A 223 10.77 -11.71 -20.77
CA LYS A 223 12.09 -11.67 -21.40
C LYS A 223 12.83 -10.38 -21.02
N MET A 224 14.05 -10.54 -20.51
CA MET A 224 14.91 -9.42 -20.17
C MET A 224 15.50 -8.79 -21.45
N PRO A 225 15.69 -7.46 -21.50
CA PRO A 225 16.36 -6.83 -22.62
C PRO A 225 17.77 -7.41 -22.83
N GLY A 226 18.06 -7.90 -24.03
CA GLY A 226 19.35 -8.51 -24.37
C GLY A 226 19.46 -10.01 -24.07
N ASP A 227 18.38 -10.65 -23.59
CA ASP A 227 18.33 -12.10 -23.47
C ASP A 227 18.15 -12.74 -24.85
N SER A 228 19.22 -13.35 -25.37
CA SER A 228 19.23 -14.10 -26.63
C SER A 228 19.08 -15.61 -26.42
N ASN A 229 18.98 -16.08 -25.17
CA ASN A 229 19.01 -17.50 -24.87
C ASN A 229 17.60 -18.12 -25.08
N PRO A 230 17.45 -19.16 -25.93
CA PRO A 230 16.15 -19.76 -26.24
C PRO A 230 15.64 -20.73 -25.14
N GLY A 231 16.19 -20.66 -23.91
CA GLY A 231 15.77 -21.53 -22.81
C GLY A 231 14.30 -21.33 -22.43
N GLU A 232 13.70 -22.34 -21.78
CA GLU A 232 12.34 -22.23 -21.26
C GLU A 232 12.23 -21.06 -20.27
N ALA A 233 11.20 -20.23 -20.44
CA ALA A 233 10.96 -19.10 -19.55
C ALA A 233 10.71 -19.62 -18.13
N ALA A 234 11.51 -19.13 -17.17
CA ALA A 234 11.35 -19.50 -15.78
C ALA A 234 10.00 -19.01 -15.23
N THR A 235 9.48 -19.68 -14.20
CA THR A 235 8.34 -19.18 -13.44
C THR A 235 8.66 -17.81 -12.83
N GLU A 236 7.70 -16.91 -12.95
CA GLU A 236 7.74 -15.57 -12.36
C GLU A 236 7.90 -15.63 -10.84
N ARG A 237 8.58 -14.65 -10.26
CA ARG A 237 8.81 -14.55 -8.81
C ARG A 237 8.13 -13.34 -8.19
N ALA A 238 8.09 -13.31 -6.86
CA ALA A 238 7.59 -12.16 -6.11
C ALA A 238 8.38 -10.88 -6.43
N GLY A 239 7.70 -9.74 -6.40
CA GLY A 239 8.34 -8.43 -6.45
C GLY A 239 8.74 -7.92 -5.07
N TYR A 240 9.11 -6.64 -5.02
CA TYR A 240 9.31 -5.89 -3.78
C TYR A 240 8.14 -4.92 -3.52
N SER A 241 7.06 -5.08 -4.28
CA SER A 241 5.89 -4.22 -4.25
C SER A 241 4.88 -4.71 -3.24
N SER A 242 3.93 -3.83 -2.93
CA SER A 242 2.82 -4.11 -2.04
C SER A 242 1.53 -3.75 -2.78
N PRO A 243 0.51 -4.63 -2.77
CA PRO A 243 -0.66 -4.49 -3.65
C PRO A 243 -1.53 -3.28 -3.28
N VAL A 244 -2.38 -2.84 -4.21
CA VAL A 244 -3.42 -1.84 -4.00
C VAL A 244 -4.78 -2.39 -4.41
N LEU A 245 -5.84 -2.02 -3.68
CA LEU A 245 -7.21 -2.48 -3.89
C LEU A 245 -8.12 -1.30 -4.23
N PHE A 246 -8.90 -1.43 -5.30
CA PHE A 246 -9.88 -0.43 -5.71
C PHE A 246 -11.09 -1.07 -6.37
N GLU A 247 -12.19 -0.32 -6.46
CA GLU A 247 -13.38 -0.68 -7.21
C GLU A 247 -13.45 0.15 -8.50
N MET A 248 -13.79 -0.48 -9.62
CA MET A 248 -14.01 0.20 -10.91
C MET A 248 -14.98 -0.64 -11.75
N ALA A 249 -15.92 0.01 -12.44
CA ALA A 249 -16.88 -0.68 -13.30
C ALA A 249 -17.63 -1.85 -12.61
N GLY A 250 -17.94 -1.71 -11.31
CA GLY A 250 -18.62 -2.74 -10.51
C GLY A 250 -17.75 -3.94 -10.13
N ARG A 251 -16.44 -3.91 -10.39
CA ARG A 251 -15.49 -4.96 -10.05
C ARG A 251 -14.46 -4.47 -9.04
N ARG A 252 -14.03 -5.37 -8.16
CA ARG A 252 -12.96 -5.12 -7.20
C ARG A 252 -11.64 -5.61 -7.78
N HIS A 253 -10.73 -4.69 -8.03
CA HIS A 253 -9.43 -4.94 -8.62
C HIS A 253 -8.34 -4.90 -7.55
N LEU A 254 -7.47 -5.90 -7.59
CA LEU A 254 -6.23 -5.94 -6.82
C LEU A 254 -5.06 -5.88 -7.81
N VAL A 255 -4.22 -4.85 -7.70
CA VAL A 255 -3.09 -4.63 -8.61
C VAL A 255 -1.79 -4.69 -7.83
N ASN A 256 -0.80 -5.41 -8.36
CA ASN A 256 0.52 -5.53 -7.75
C ASN A 256 1.61 -5.70 -8.82
N LEU A 257 2.87 -5.70 -8.36
CA LEU A 257 4.03 -6.01 -9.19
C LEU A 257 4.68 -7.32 -8.75
N SER A 258 4.97 -8.19 -9.70
CA SER A 258 5.87 -9.34 -9.53
C SER A 258 7.31 -8.92 -9.83
N GLN A 259 8.22 -9.87 -10.00
CA GLN A 259 9.61 -9.58 -10.32
C GLN A 259 9.77 -8.92 -11.71
N THR A 260 8.92 -9.25 -12.69
CA THR A 260 9.01 -8.72 -14.07
C THR A 260 7.69 -8.27 -14.69
N HIS A 261 6.57 -8.28 -13.97
CA HIS A 261 5.27 -7.83 -14.45
C HIS A 261 4.61 -6.86 -13.47
N GLY A 262 3.78 -5.98 -14.01
CA GLY A 262 2.61 -5.46 -13.31
C GLY A 262 1.41 -6.33 -13.68
N PHE A 263 0.54 -6.62 -12.72
CA PHE A 263 -0.61 -7.48 -12.96
C PHE A 263 -1.83 -7.02 -12.15
N GLY A 264 -3.01 -7.30 -12.69
CA GLY A 264 -4.28 -7.10 -12.02
C GLY A 264 -5.04 -8.40 -11.87
N VAL A 265 -5.65 -8.60 -10.71
CA VAL A 265 -6.51 -9.73 -10.42
C VAL A 265 -7.86 -9.25 -9.90
N ASP A 266 -8.88 -10.07 -10.10
CA ASP A 266 -10.16 -9.90 -9.43
C ASP A 266 -9.98 -10.24 -7.94
N ALA A 267 -10.28 -9.29 -7.06
CA ALA A 267 -9.97 -9.40 -5.63
C ALA A 267 -10.81 -10.47 -4.91
N ASP A 268 -11.99 -10.81 -5.45
CA ASP A 268 -12.90 -11.76 -4.81
C ASP A 268 -12.66 -13.20 -5.26
N THR A 269 -12.23 -13.39 -6.51
CA THR A 269 -12.07 -14.71 -7.15
C THR A 269 -10.62 -15.13 -7.39
N GLY A 270 -9.68 -14.20 -7.41
CA GLY A 270 -8.28 -14.46 -7.76
C GLY A 270 -8.01 -14.63 -9.25
N LYS A 271 -9.03 -14.45 -10.12
CA LYS A 271 -8.89 -14.51 -11.57
C LYS A 271 -7.86 -13.48 -12.03
N LEU A 272 -6.86 -13.92 -12.79
CA LEU A 272 -5.95 -13.01 -13.47
C LEU A 272 -6.75 -12.22 -14.51
N LEU A 273 -6.76 -10.90 -14.39
CA LEU A 273 -7.46 -10.01 -15.31
C LEU A 273 -6.54 -9.56 -16.43
N TRP A 274 -5.32 -9.16 -16.10
CA TRP A 274 -4.32 -8.72 -17.06
C TRP A 274 -2.92 -8.82 -16.48
N SER A 275 -1.91 -8.87 -17.36
CA SER A 275 -0.51 -8.70 -17.02
C SER A 275 0.18 -7.81 -18.04
N GLN A 276 1.18 -7.07 -17.59
CA GLN A 276 1.99 -6.15 -18.39
C GLN A 276 3.47 -6.39 -18.09
N PRO A 277 4.26 -6.87 -19.06
CA PRO A 277 5.70 -7.00 -18.90
C PRO A 277 6.38 -5.66 -18.56
N LEU A 278 7.11 -5.66 -17.46
CA LEU A 278 7.79 -4.53 -16.84
C LEU A 278 9.23 -4.90 -16.40
N PRO A 279 10.06 -5.51 -17.27
CA PRO A 279 11.40 -5.93 -16.87
C PRO A 279 12.29 -4.72 -16.54
N THR A 280 12.95 -4.77 -15.39
CA THR A 280 13.98 -3.82 -14.98
C THR A 280 15.34 -4.51 -14.89
N ARG A 281 16.44 -3.78 -15.10
CA ARG A 281 17.80 -4.35 -15.18
C ARG A 281 18.13 -5.34 -14.07
N TYR A 282 17.68 -5.05 -12.85
CA TYR A 282 17.94 -5.84 -11.66
C TYR A 282 16.72 -6.59 -11.13
N LYS A 283 15.63 -6.65 -11.91
CA LYS A 283 14.38 -7.29 -11.54
C LYS A 283 13.82 -6.73 -10.22
N VAL A 284 13.96 -5.42 -10.05
CA VAL A 284 13.46 -4.64 -8.91
C VAL A 284 12.21 -3.90 -9.36
N LEU A 285 11.07 -4.30 -8.81
CA LEU A 285 9.82 -3.56 -8.85
C LEU A 285 9.38 -3.37 -7.40
N ALA A 286 9.78 -2.23 -6.80
CA ALA A 286 9.68 -1.94 -5.36
C ALA A 286 8.79 -0.74 -5.04
N CYS A 287 7.85 -0.43 -5.95
CA CYS A 287 6.91 0.66 -5.80
C CYS A 287 5.48 0.13 -5.81
N THR A 288 4.64 0.55 -4.87
CA THR A 288 3.19 0.27 -4.90
C THR A 288 2.58 0.93 -6.14
N PRO A 289 1.81 0.22 -6.98
CA PRO A 289 1.08 0.82 -8.09
C PRO A 289 0.21 1.98 -7.63
N ALA A 290 0.25 3.11 -8.33
CA ALA A 290 -0.56 4.27 -8.00
C ALA A 290 -1.80 4.34 -8.90
N VAL A 291 -2.96 4.58 -8.32
CA VAL A 291 -4.24 4.62 -9.03
C VAL A 291 -4.58 6.07 -9.41
N TYR A 292 -4.96 6.31 -10.66
CA TYR A 292 -5.41 7.60 -11.14
C TYR A 292 -6.54 7.43 -12.16
N GLN A 293 -7.71 8.00 -11.88
CA GLN A 293 -8.90 7.86 -12.71
C GLN A 293 -9.20 6.39 -13.02
N ASP A 294 -9.25 6.00 -14.30
CA ASP A 294 -9.47 4.62 -14.79
C ASP A 294 -8.16 3.89 -15.09
N SER A 295 -7.06 4.31 -14.47
CA SER A 295 -5.70 3.92 -14.86
C SER A 295 -4.82 3.59 -13.65
N VAL A 296 -3.75 2.84 -13.90
CA VAL A 296 -2.71 2.50 -12.91
C VAL A 296 -1.33 2.91 -13.42
N PHE A 297 -0.58 3.60 -12.57
CA PHE A 297 0.79 4.01 -12.82
C PHE A 297 1.75 2.93 -12.31
N LEU A 298 2.57 2.40 -13.20
CA LEU A 298 3.52 1.32 -12.95
C LEU A 298 4.94 1.85 -13.20
N THR A 299 5.82 1.70 -12.21
CA THR A 299 7.18 2.26 -12.24
C THR A 299 8.21 1.30 -11.65
N GLY A 300 9.46 1.48 -12.07
CA GLY A 300 10.63 0.79 -11.55
C GLY A 300 11.92 1.44 -12.04
N PRO A 301 13.06 1.16 -11.39
CA PRO A 301 14.36 1.74 -11.72
C PRO A 301 14.79 1.37 -13.14
N ASP A 302 15.24 2.36 -13.91
CA ASP A 302 15.71 2.20 -15.28
C ASP A 302 14.70 1.48 -16.22
N GLY A 303 13.40 1.56 -15.89
CA GLY A 303 12.34 0.82 -16.58
C GLY A 303 12.01 1.39 -17.96
N ARG A 304 11.78 0.50 -18.95
CA ARG A 304 11.42 0.89 -20.34
C ARG A 304 9.93 0.85 -20.64
N ASN A 305 9.18 0.05 -19.89
CA ASN A 305 7.71 -0.12 -20.02
C ASN A 305 6.97 0.49 -18.83
N ILE A 306 7.57 1.47 -18.16
CA ILE A 306 6.92 2.18 -17.06
C ILE A 306 5.98 3.25 -17.64
N GLY A 307 4.89 3.56 -16.95
CA GLY A 307 3.85 4.38 -17.55
C GLY A 307 2.54 4.35 -16.80
N LEU A 308 1.60 5.16 -17.29
CA LEU A 308 0.20 5.08 -16.90
C LEU A 308 -0.52 4.14 -17.88
N TYR A 309 -1.20 3.14 -17.33
CA TYR A 309 -1.93 2.13 -18.08
C TYR A 309 -3.42 2.26 -17.80
N ARG A 310 -4.21 2.53 -18.84
CA ARG A 310 -5.67 2.57 -18.77
C ARG A 310 -6.21 1.16 -18.60
N ILE A 311 -7.08 0.96 -17.63
CA ILE A 311 -7.84 -0.27 -17.45
C ILE A 311 -9.17 -0.10 -18.20
N THR A 312 -9.47 -1.05 -19.08
CA THR A 312 -10.77 -1.12 -19.76
C THR A 312 -11.47 -2.39 -19.31
N ALA A 313 -12.68 -2.26 -18.77
CA ALA A 313 -13.52 -3.38 -18.35
C ALA A 313 -14.81 -3.39 -19.17
N ILE A 314 -15.03 -4.45 -19.95
CA ILE A 314 -16.22 -4.66 -20.78
C ILE A 314 -16.76 -6.05 -20.42
N GLY A 315 -17.81 -6.09 -19.61
CA GLY A 315 -18.33 -7.35 -19.06
C GLY A 315 -17.28 -8.08 -18.21
N GLU A 316 -16.93 -9.30 -18.62
CA GLU A 316 -15.91 -10.13 -17.96
C GLU A 316 -14.48 -9.88 -18.46
N ASP A 317 -14.34 -9.18 -19.58
CA ASP A 317 -13.05 -8.88 -20.20
C ASP A 317 -12.47 -7.62 -19.60
N VAL A 318 -11.25 -7.73 -19.08
CA VAL A 318 -10.49 -6.62 -18.53
C VAL A 318 -9.13 -6.59 -19.20
N SER A 319 -8.73 -5.44 -19.72
CA SER A 319 -7.43 -5.26 -20.37
C SER A 319 -6.78 -3.97 -19.92
N VAL A 320 -5.47 -3.87 -20.19
CA VAL A 320 -4.71 -2.64 -20.01
C VAL A 320 -4.08 -2.18 -21.32
N ALA A 321 -4.03 -0.87 -21.51
CA ALA A 321 -3.32 -0.24 -22.61
C ALA A 321 -2.55 0.98 -22.10
N PRO A 322 -1.33 1.25 -22.61
CA PRO A 322 -0.58 2.43 -22.20
C PRO A 322 -1.36 3.70 -22.60
N ARG A 323 -1.58 4.60 -21.64
CA ARG A 323 -1.97 5.98 -21.93
C ARG A 323 -0.76 6.80 -22.35
N TRP A 324 0.32 6.68 -21.58
CA TRP A 324 1.58 7.34 -21.87
C TRP A 324 2.74 6.60 -21.18
N PRO A 325 3.92 6.56 -21.81
CA PRO A 325 5.14 6.06 -21.18
C PRO A 325 5.68 7.08 -20.17
N ALA A 326 6.14 6.62 -19.00
CA ALA A 326 6.71 7.48 -17.98
C ALA A 326 8.23 7.62 -18.16
N LYS A 327 8.75 8.80 -17.86
CA LYS A 327 10.18 8.96 -17.56
C LYS A 327 10.47 8.71 -16.08
N LEU A 328 9.48 8.95 -15.21
CA LEU A 328 9.60 8.86 -13.76
C LEU A 328 9.82 7.41 -13.33
N ASP A 329 11.07 7.07 -13.04
CA ASP A 329 11.60 5.74 -12.75
C ASP A 329 11.74 5.49 -11.24
N THR A 330 10.73 5.91 -10.47
CA THR A 330 10.74 5.79 -9.00
C THR A 330 11.01 4.36 -8.57
N CYS A 331 12.12 4.18 -7.85
CA CYS A 331 12.62 2.88 -7.42
C CYS A 331 11.88 2.36 -6.18
N HIS A 332 11.76 3.20 -5.14
CA HIS A 332 11.09 2.93 -3.87
C HIS A 332 10.49 4.24 -3.33
N GLY A 333 9.84 4.21 -2.16
CA GLY A 333 9.29 5.40 -1.51
C GLY A 333 7.87 5.78 -1.97
N GLY A 334 7.45 5.21 -3.10
CA GLY A 334 6.11 5.33 -3.67
C GLY A 334 5.89 6.60 -4.50
N VAL A 335 4.72 6.66 -5.13
CA VAL A 335 4.25 7.81 -5.91
C VAL A 335 3.01 8.37 -5.22
N ILE A 336 2.94 9.70 -5.07
CA ILE A 336 1.79 10.40 -4.51
C ILE A 336 0.95 10.96 -5.66
N VAL A 337 -0.34 10.64 -5.66
CA VAL A 337 -1.32 11.18 -6.62
C VAL A 337 -2.18 12.21 -5.89
N MET A 338 -2.17 13.47 -6.35
CA MET A 338 -3.03 14.52 -5.79
C MET A 338 -3.60 15.39 -6.90
N GLY A 339 -4.92 15.38 -7.04
CA GLY A 339 -5.58 15.99 -8.19
C GLY A 339 -5.03 15.40 -9.48
N GLU A 340 -4.65 16.26 -10.43
CA GLU A 340 -4.08 15.88 -11.73
C GLU A 340 -2.54 15.79 -11.71
N ARG A 341 -1.95 15.54 -10.53
CA ARG A 341 -0.49 15.54 -10.37
C ARG A 341 0.03 14.25 -9.76
N LEU A 342 1.17 13.80 -10.29
CA LEU A 342 1.96 12.69 -9.76
C LEU A 342 3.28 13.21 -9.20
N TYR A 343 3.63 12.81 -8.00
CA TYR A 343 4.90 13.15 -7.35
C TYR A 343 5.70 11.90 -7.04
N GLY A 344 6.98 11.90 -7.42
CA GLY A 344 7.88 10.80 -7.10
C GLY A 344 9.35 11.21 -7.29
N SER A 345 10.24 10.38 -6.76
CA SER A 345 11.67 10.57 -6.93
C SER A 345 12.17 9.90 -8.21
N TRP A 346 13.15 10.51 -8.85
CA TRP A 346 14.00 9.86 -9.85
C TRP A 346 14.88 8.77 -9.23
N TYR A 347 15.33 7.81 -10.04
CA TYR A 347 16.37 6.86 -9.63
C TYR A 347 17.78 7.40 -9.91
N ARG A 348 18.65 6.66 -10.61
CA ARG A 348 20.07 7.03 -10.79
C ARG A 348 20.31 7.88 -12.02
N GLY A 349 19.51 7.72 -13.07
CA GLY A 349 19.67 8.46 -14.32
C GLY A 349 19.35 9.96 -14.20
N ARG A 350 18.56 10.34 -13.19
CA ARG A 350 18.17 11.72 -12.87
C ARG A 350 18.20 11.92 -11.37
N LYS A 351 18.40 13.13 -10.88
CA LYS A 351 18.51 13.41 -9.44
C LYS A 351 17.26 14.09 -8.91
N GLY A 352 16.81 13.63 -7.75
CA GLY A 352 15.80 14.25 -6.91
C GLY A 352 14.36 13.93 -7.25
N TRP A 353 13.47 14.91 -7.20
CA TRP A 353 12.02 14.71 -7.24
C TRP A 353 11.39 15.42 -8.42
N ALA A 354 10.28 14.87 -8.92
CA ALA A 354 9.51 15.43 -10.01
C ALA A 354 8.02 15.50 -9.69
N CYS A 355 7.39 16.51 -10.26
CA CYS A 355 5.95 16.61 -10.42
C CYS A 355 5.63 16.40 -11.90
N LEU A 356 4.77 15.42 -12.19
CA LEU A 356 4.26 15.15 -13.52
C LEU A 356 2.78 15.54 -13.58
N ASP A 357 2.35 15.97 -14.76
CA ASP A 357 0.95 15.98 -15.13
C ASP A 357 0.46 14.53 -15.24
N ALA A 358 -0.57 14.16 -14.47
CA ALA A 358 -1.07 12.79 -14.43
C ALA A 358 -1.82 12.38 -15.71
N ASN A 359 -2.35 13.35 -16.46
CA ASN A 359 -3.07 13.10 -17.71
C ASN A 359 -2.10 12.86 -18.88
N THR A 360 -0.97 13.56 -18.93
CA THR A 360 -0.03 13.53 -20.07
C THR A 360 1.30 12.83 -19.78
N GLY A 361 1.71 12.73 -18.52
CA GLY A 361 3.02 12.23 -18.11
C GLY A 361 4.16 13.24 -18.28
N GLU A 362 3.85 14.47 -18.70
CA GLU A 362 4.84 15.53 -18.85
C GLU A 362 5.37 15.98 -17.49
N VAL A 363 6.68 16.23 -17.41
CA VAL A 363 7.31 16.79 -16.21
C VAL A 363 6.94 18.26 -16.14
N ILE A 364 6.12 18.65 -15.16
CA ILE A 364 5.77 20.06 -14.91
C ILE A 364 6.99 20.76 -14.30
N TYR A 365 7.57 20.17 -13.26
CA TYR A 365 8.77 20.68 -12.60
C TYR A 365 9.50 19.59 -11.83
N GLN A 366 10.75 19.87 -11.46
CA GLN A 366 11.61 18.97 -10.72
C GLN A 366 12.58 19.73 -9.80
N THR A 367 13.11 19.06 -8.79
CA THR A 367 14.18 19.57 -7.93
C THR A 367 15.24 18.51 -7.70
N SER A 368 16.51 18.92 -7.65
CA SER A 368 17.64 18.06 -7.26
C SER A 368 18.09 18.29 -5.81
N GLU A 369 17.40 19.14 -5.05
CA GLU A 369 17.77 19.50 -3.67
C GLU A 369 17.51 18.39 -2.65
N LEU A 370 16.63 17.45 -3.00
CA LEU A 370 16.30 16.28 -2.19
C LEU A 370 16.81 15.05 -2.91
N THR A 371 17.40 14.08 -2.19
CA THR A 371 17.68 12.76 -2.78
C THR A 371 16.39 11.93 -2.85
N LYS A 372 16.44 10.76 -3.49
CA LYS A 372 15.29 9.86 -3.52
C LYS A 372 14.93 9.38 -2.12
N GLY A 373 13.68 8.99 -1.91
CA GLY A 373 13.21 8.69 -0.56
C GLY A 373 11.73 8.36 -0.53
N SER A 374 11.19 8.21 0.67
CA SER A 374 9.77 7.97 0.90
C SER A 374 9.02 9.27 1.15
N ALA A 375 7.73 9.29 0.80
CA ALA A 375 6.88 10.44 1.07
C ALA A 375 5.46 10.04 1.49
N LEU A 376 4.83 10.94 2.23
CA LEU A 376 3.38 10.99 2.41
C LEU A 376 2.87 12.40 2.12
N TRP A 377 1.56 12.51 1.89
CA TRP A 377 0.84 13.78 1.79
C TRP A 377 0.03 14.05 3.05
N ALA A 378 0.05 15.28 3.54
CA ALA A 378 -0.88 15.75 4.58
C ALA A 378 -1.02 17.28 4.51
N ASP A 379 -2.21 17.80 4.82
CA ASP A 379 -2.48 19.25 4.93
C ASP A 379 -1.89 20.10 3.78
N GLY A 380 -2.02 19.61 2.53
CA GLY A 380 -1.54 20.31 1.34
C GLY A 380 -0.02 20.27 1.10
N ARG A 381 0.71 19.40 1.79
CA ARG A 381 2.18 19.30 1.73
C ARG A 381 2.65 17.86 1.58
N LEU A 382 3.80 17.70 0.94
CA LEU A 382 4.58 16.48 0.92
C LEU A 382 5.53 16.46 2.13
N TYR A 383 5.51 15.35 2.84
CA TYR A 383 6.44 15.03 3.93
C TYR A 383 7.44 14.03 3.35
N VAL A 384 8.61 14.53 2.94
CA VAL A 384 9.62 13.77 2.19
C VAL A 384 10.76 13.37 3.12
N LEU A 385 10.93 12.07 3.32
CA LEU A 385 12.08 11.49 4.01
C LEU A 385 13.06 10.97 2.96
N THR A 386 14.19 11.66 2.81
CA THR A 386 15.21 11.31 1.83
C THR A 386 16.09 10.15 2.34
N GLU A 387 16.64 9.37 1.41
CA GLU A 387 17.47 8.22 1.77
C GLU A 387 18.77 8.61 2.48
N ASP A 388 19.26 9.83 2.26
CA ASP A 388 20.38 10.43 2.99
C ASP A 388 19.99 10.98 4.37
N GLY A 389 18.74 10.82 4.80
CA GLY A 389 18.33 11.10 6.18
C GLY A 389 17.88 12.54 6.45
N VAL A 390 17.40 13.26 5.44
CA VAL A 390 16.74 14.56 5.61
C VAL A 390 15.23 14.36 5.63
N MET A 391 14.56 14.93 6.63
CA MET A 391 13.11 15.06 6.63
C MET A 391 12.74 16.47 6.16
N ALA A 392 12.00 16.58 5.07
CA ALA A 392 11.61 17.83 4.45
C ALA A 392 10.08 17.98 4.38
N LEU A 393 9.61 19.20 4.65
CA LEU A 393 8.25 19.64 4.42
C LEU A 393 8.23 20.44 3.12
N VAL A 394 7.55 19.91 2.10
CA VAL A 394 7.56 20.46 0.76
C VAL A 394 6.14 20.85 0.37
N LYS A 395 5.93 22.11 0.03
CA LYS A 395 4.68 22.59 -0.54
C LYS A 395 4.79 22.55 -2.07
N PRO A 396 3.97 21.76 -2.76
CA PRO A 396 3.96 21.81 -4.22
C PRO A 396 3.30 23.11 -4.69
N GLY A 397 4.03 23.90 -5.47
CA GLY A 397 3.54 25.09 -6.17
C GLY A 397 2.98 24.74 -7.56
N PRO A 398 2.48 25.74 -8.31
CA PRO A 398 2.01 25.51 -9.67
C PRO A 398 3.13 25.03 -10.62
N ASP A 399 4.35 25.50 -10.41
CA ASP A 399 5.51 25.36 -11.31
C ASP A 399 6.83 25.01 -10.60
N ALA A 400 6.84 24.83 -9.27
CA ALA A 400 8.04 24.47 -8.51
C ALA A 400 7.72 23.70 -7.21
N PHE A 401 8.74 23.04 -6.66
CA PHE A 401 8.73 22.56 -5.29
C PHE A 401 9.18 23.68 -4.34
N GLU A 402 8.34 24.09 -3.40
CA GLU A 402 8.71 25.00 -2.31
C GLU A 402 9.13 24.14 -1.10
N ILE A 403 10.43 24.00 -0.85
CA ILE A 403 10.94 23.33 0.36
C ILE A 403 10.78 24.31 1.53
N VAL A 404 9.69 24.19 2.27
CA VAL A 404 9.31 25.15 3.32
C VAL A 404 10.23 25.06 4.53
N SER A 405 10.55 23.83 4.95
CA SER A 405 11.46 23.55 6.06
C SER A 405 12.01 22.14 5.96
N ARG A 406 13.16 21.88 6.58
CA ARG A 406 13.76 20.55 6.66
C ARG A 406 14.68 20.45 7.87
N PHE A 407 14.93 19.24 8.35
CA PHE A 407 15.90 18.99 9.41
C PHE A 407 16.69 17.69 9.15
N PRO A 408 17.93 17.59 9.64
CA PRO A 408 18.69 16.34 9.61
C PRO A 408 18.07 15.34 10.59
N PHE A 409 17.47 14.27 10.08
CA PHE A 409 16.87 13.21 10.88
C PHE A 409 17.88 12.09 11.18
N ALA A 410 18.65 11.69 10.17
CA ALA A 410 19.61 10.59 10.27
C ALA A 410 20.95 10.97 9.61
N PRO A 411 22.06 10.31 9.99
CA PRO A 411 23.38 10.60 9.43
C PRO A 411 23.47 10.30 7.92
N LYS A 412 24.07 11.21 7.15
CA LYS A 412 24.22 11.16 5.69
C LYS A 412 25.17 10.08 5.12
N HIS A 413 25.50 9.03 5.87
CA HIS A 413 26.58 8.12 5.48
C HIS A 413 26.12 6.93 4.61
N LYS A 414 24.94 6.36 4.84
CA LYS A 414 24.59 5.04 4.29
C LYS A 414 23.54 5.02 3.17
N ASN A 415 22.85 6.15 2.90
CA ASN A 415 21.76 6.23 1.94
C ASN A 415 20.73 5.09 2.09
N ASP A 416 20.40 4.74 3.34
CA ASP A 416 19.59 3.57 3.72
C ASP A 416 18.38 3.94 4.59
N VAL A 417 17.99 5.22 4.58
CA VAL A 417 16.80 5.71 5.28
C VAL A 417 15.57 5.50 4.39
N TRP A 418 15.04 4.28 4.39
CA TRP A 418 13.97 3.87 3.47
C TRP A 418 12.60 3.65 4.12
N ALA A 419 12.52 3.71 5.46
CA ALA A 419 11.25 3.56 6.15
C ALA A 419 10.28 4.67 5.73
N HIS A 420 9.01 4.33 5.52
CA HIS A 420 8.02 5.36 5.19
C HIS A 420 7.66 6.15 6.46
N PRO A 421 7.57 7.50 6.37
CA PRO A 421 7.01 8.29 7.45
C PRO A 421 5.56 7.88 7.67
N VAL A 422 5.08 8.06 8.91
CA VAL A 422 3.66 7.93 9.26
C VAL A 422 3.22 9.19 9.97
N LEU A 423 2.05 9.70 9.62
CA LEU A 423 1.45 10.86 10.25
C LEU A 423 0.07 10.50 10.77
N LEU A 424 -0.11 10.55 12.08
CA LEU A 424 -1.38 10.27 12.75
C LEU A 424 -1.55 11.15 13.99
N ASN A 425 -2.72 11.77 14.16
CA ASN A 425 -3.13 12.58 15.31
C ASN A 425 -2.13 13.70 15.66
N GLY A 426 -1.70 14.47 14.66
CA GLY A 426 -0.73 15.55 14.82
C GLY A 426 0.67 15.07 15.22
N ARG A 427 0.97 13.77 15.06
CA ARG A 427 2.27 13.19 15.35
C ARG A 427 2.90 12.62 14.09
N LEU A 428 4.16 12.95 13.87
CA LEU A 428 5.00 12.40 12.79
C LEU A 428 5.92 11.33 13.36
N TYR A 429 5.83 10.13 12.82
CA TYR A 429 6.60 8.96 13.21
C TYR A 429 7.65 8.64 12.15
N LEU A 430 8.91 8.67 12.54
CA LEU A 430 10.05 8.40 11.67
C LEU A 430 10.86 7.25 12.23
N ARG A 431 11.19 6.28 11.38
CA ARG A 431 12.06 5.17 11.76
C ARG A 431 13.44 5.33 11.14
N GLN A 432 14.45 5.06 11.95
CA GLN A 432 15.81 4.79 11.48
C GLN A 432 16.30 3.50 12.13
N HIS A 433 16.37 2.43 11.34
CA HIS A 433 16.89 1.13 11.79
C HIS A 433 16.24 0.65 13.10
N GLN A 434 17.01 0.68 14.19
CA GLN A 434 16.64 0.18 15.51
C GLN A 434 15.83 1.16 16.37
N ALA A 435 15.55 2.36 15.84
CA ALA A 435 14.87 3.41 16.58
C ALA A 435 13.64 3.97 15.85
N LEU A 436 12.61 4.29 16.64
CA LEU A 436 11.41 5.01 16.22
C LEU A 436 11.32 6.33 16.97
N PHE A 437 11.07 7.40 16.24
CA PHE A 437 10.99 8.77 16.75
C PHE A 437 9.58 9.29 16.52
N CYS A 438 9.06 10.03 17.50
CA CYS A 438 7.75 10.68 17.40
C CYS A 438 7.90 12.18 17.61
N TYR A 439 7.41 12.97 16.65
CA TYR A 439 7.48 14.42 16.67
C TYR A 439 6.07 15.03 16.71
N GLU A 440 5.92 16.14 17.42
CA GLU A 440 4.69 16.94 17.42
C GLU A 440 4.65 17.83 16.16
N VAL A 441 3.66 17.60 15.30
CA VAL A 441 3.44 18.35 14.06
C VAL A 441 2.02 18.92 13.95
N GLY A 442 1.14 18.67 14.92
CA GLY A 442 -0.14 19.34 15.04
C GLY A 442 0.03 20.76 15.59
N LYS A 443 -0.80 21.70 15.14
CA LYS A 443 -0.93 23.00 15.79
C LYS A 443 -1.77 22.85 17.06
N LYS A 444 -1.35 23.54 18.11
CA LYS A 444 -2.10 23.64 19.36
C LYS A 444 -3.36 24.48 19.19
#